data_AF-A0A158HAS2-F1
#
_entry.id   AF-A0A158HAS2-F1
#
_cell.length_a   1.000
_cell.length_b   1.000
_cell.length_c   1.000
_cell.angle_alpha   90.00
_cell.angle_beta   90.00
_cell.angle_gamma   90.00
#
_symmetry.space_group_name_H-M   'P 1'
#
loop_
_entity.id
_entity.type
_entity.pdbx_description
1 polymer ?
#
loop_
_entity_poly.entity_id
_entity_poly.type
_entity_poly.pdbx_seq_one_letter_code
_entity_poly.pdbx_strand_id
1 'polypeptide(L)'
;MRPTPSYAVEENMKNVSDSPAATAVAAHEECVELVAKATIPTRYGVFESHVYRVKSTGAEHLTLVMGDVSHGESVLCRLHSECVTGDVFGSYRCDCGEQLDLAMRYIAAENRGILLYLRGHEGRGIGLANKIRAYALQEQGYDTVDANLHLGLPDDAREYDSAAAILRALDVRSVRLMSNNPSKFDTLLKHDIPVCERVALAIPVREENERYIKTKQVRFGHYFDENE
;
A
#
# COMPACT_ATOMS: atom_id res chain seq x y z
N MET A 1 74.30 -29.88 -36.61
CA MET A 1 73.13 -30.64 -37.09
C MET A 1 71.87 -29.95 -36.59
N ARG A 2 70.82 -29.97 -37.40
CA ARG A 2 69.64 -29.09 -37.40
C ARG A 2 68.81 -29.04 -36.09
N PRO A 3 68.02 -27.97 -35.88
CA PRO A 3 67.21 -27.71 -34.69
C PRO A 3 65.79 -28.30 -34.80
N THR A 4 65.07 -28.38 -33.69
CA THR A 4 63.59 -28.31 -33.66
C THR A 4 63.12 -27.61 -32.38
N PRO A 5 62.18 -26.65 -32.45
CA PRO A 5 61.69 -25.85 -31.32
C PRO A 5 60.30 -26.30 -30.85
N SER A 6 59.94 -26.02 -29.60
CA SER A 6 58.55 -26.04 -29.13
C SER A 6 58.28 -25.00 -28.04
N TYR A 7 57.67 -23.90 -28.48
CA TYR A 7 56.58 -23.10 -27.89
C TYR A 7 56.29 -23.14 -26.38
N ALA A 8 56.50 -21.97 -25.77
CA ALA A 8 55.60 -21.11 -24.98
C ALA A 8 54.59 -21.70 -23.98
N VAL A 9 54.62 -21.16 -22.75
CA VAL A 9 53.52 -20.39 -22.12
C VAL A 9 54.08 -19.53 -20.98
N GLU A 10 53.86 -18.23 -21.05
CA GLU A 10 54.06 -17.26 -19.95
C GLU A 10 52.84 -17.29 -19.03
N GLU A 11 53.02 -17.60 -17.75
CA GLU A 11 52.02 -17.34 -16.71
C GLU A 11 52.34 -16.01 -16.03
N ASN A 12 51.45 -15.04 -16.24
CA ASN A 12 51.47 -13.71 -15.65
C ASN A 12 50.64 -13.73 -14.35
N MET A 13 51.29 -13.85 -13.18
CA MET A 13 50.64 -13.61 -11.88
C MET A 13 50.54 -12.10 -11.64
N LYS A 14 49.36 -11.52 -11.86
CA LYS A 14 49.00 -10.19 -11.37
C LYS A 14 48.28 -10.30 -10.03
N ASN A 15 48.85 -9.63 -9.04
CA ASN A 15 48.30 -9.38 -7.70
C ASN A 15 46.87 -8.82 -7.77
N VAL A 16 45.93 -9.49 -7.12
CA VAL A 16 44.60 -8.96 -6.81
C VAL A 16 44.72 -8.25 -5.46
N SER A 17 44.65 -6.92 -5.50
CA SER A 17 44.45 -6.07 -4.34
C SER A 17 42.98 -6.19 -3.90
N ASP A 18 42.75 -6.78 -2.74
CA ASP A 18 41.47 -6.70 -2.04
C ASP A 18 41.17 -5.25 -1.66
N SER A 19 40.08 -4.71 -2.20
CA SER A 19 39.46 -3.48 -1.72
C SER A 19 37.99 -3.81 -1.51
N PRO A 20 37.45 -3.73 -0.28
CA PRO A 20 36.06 -4.06 -0.05
C PRO A 20 35.19 -2.95 -0.66
N ALA A 21 34.40 -3.34 -1.67
CA ALA A 21 33.36 -2.50 -2.24
C ALA A 21 32.29 -2.26 -1.16
N ALA A 22 32.37 -1.11 -0.49
CA ALA A 22 31.27 -0.58 0.28
C ALA A 22 30.12 -0.27 -0.70
N THR A 23 29.10 -1.12 -0.69
CA THR A 23 27.85 -0.87 -1.41
C THR A 23 27.15 0.29 -0.71
N ALA A 24 27.24 1.49 -1.27
CA ALA A 24 26.46 2.62 -0.82
C ALA A 24 24.98 2.32 -1.06
N VAL A 25 24.24 2.05 0.01
CA VAL A 25 22.76 2.04 -0.02
C VAL A 25 22.35 3.44 -0.45
N ALA A 26 21.72 3.56 -1.62
CA ALA A 26 21.23 4.84 -2.11
C ALA A 26 20.25 5.40 -1.07
N ALA A 27 20.57 6.54 -0.49
CA ALA A 27 19.65 7.23 0.41
C ALA A 27 18.40 7.60 -0.39
N HIS A 28 17.28 6.92 -0.12
CA HIS A 28 15.99 7.34 -0.64
C HIS A 28 15.68 8.72 -0.04
N GLU A 29 15.68 9.76 -0.87
CA GLU A 29 15.17 11.06 -0.45
C GLU A 29 13.70 10.87 -0.04
N GLU A 30 13.39 11.08 1.24
CA GLU A 30 12.03 10.82 1.71
C GLU A 30 11.04 11.78 1.02
N CYS A 31 10.08 11.20 0.31
CA CYS A 31 9.06 11.93 -0.43
C CYS A 31 7.95 12.52 0.47
N VAL A 32 8.02 12.27 1.78
CA VAL A 32 7.08 12.73 2.79
C VAL A 32 7.78 13.55 3.88
N GLU A 33 7.01 14.38 4.58
CA GLU A 33 7.43 15.12 5.78
C GLU A 33 6.39 14.95 6.89
N LEU A 34 6.82 14.74 8.13
CA LEU A 34 5.91 14.74 9.29
C LEU A 34 5.56 16.18 9.66
N VAL A 35 4.29 16.55 9.60
CA VAL A 35 3.84 17.95 9.76
C VAL A 35 2.97 18.19 10.99
N ALA A 36 2.35 17.14 11.53
CA ALA A 36 1.57 17.24 12.76
C ALA A 36 1.52 15.89 13.50
N LYS A 37 1.34 15.96 14.81
CA LYS A 37 1.22 14.80 15.68
C LYS A 37 0.28 15.10 16.85
N ALA A 38 -0.62 14.17 17.16
CA ALA A 38 -1.55 14.28 18.29
C ALA A 38 -2.06 12.91 18.73
N THR A 39 -2.65 12.80 19.91
CA THR A 39 -3.36 11.58 20.33
C THR A 39 -4.84 11.68 19.95
N ILE A 40 -5.41 10.61 19.39
CA ILE A 40 -6.83 10.52 19.03
C ILE A 40 -7.47 9.38 19.82
N PRO A 41 -8.31 9.67 20.83
CA PRO A 41 -9.17 8.66 21.43
C PRO A 41 -10.29 8.28 20.44
N THR A 42 -10.49 6.99 20.24
CA THR A 42 -11.53 6.44 19.37
C THR A 42 -12.35 5.39 20.11
N ARG A 43 -13.46 4.94 19.50
CA ARG A 43 -14.25 3.81 20.03
C ARG A 43 -13.49 2.47 20.10
N TYR A 44 -12.37 2.36 19.40
CA TYR A 44 -11.56 1.14 19.37
C TYR A 44 -10.39 1.17 20.37
N GLY A 45 -10.01 2.37 20.83
CA GLY A 45 -8.81 2.59 21.62
C GLY A 45 -8.18 3.94 21.32
N VAL A 46 -7.05 4.20 21.96
CA VAL A 46 -6.31 5.45 21.80
C VAL A 46 -5.17 5.23 20.80
N PHE A 47 -5.13 6.07 19.78
CA PHE A 47 -4.09 6.03 18.75
C PHE A 47 -3.21 7.27 18.82
N GLU A 48 -1.93 7.10 18.54
CA GLU A 48 -1.06 8.19 18.17
C GLU A 48 -1.28 8.51 16.69
N SER A 49 -1.67 9.73 16.39
CA SER A 49 -1.93 10.20 15.04
C SER A 49 -0.78 11.04 14.51
N HIS A 50 -0.31 10.72 13.32
CA HIS A 50 0.71 11.46 12.60
C HIS A 50 0.13 11.93 11.26
N VAL A 51 0.39 13.17 10.90
CA VAL A 51 0.07 13.69 9.56
C VAL A 51 1.35 13.81 8.77
N TYR A 52 1.44 13.08 7.67
CA TYR A 52 2.54 13.15 6.73
C TYR A 52 2.12 13.87 5.46
N ARG A 53 2.86 14.89 5.05
CA ARG A 53 2.61 15.60 3.79
C ARG A 53 3.55 15.07 2.71
N VAL A 54 3.01 14.75 1.54
CA VAL A 54 3.77 14.37 0.35
C VAL A 54 4.35 15.63 -0.28
N LYS A 55 5.67 15.71 -0.42
CA LYS A 55 6.38 16.93 -0.87
C LYS A 55 6.01 17.34 -2.29
N SER A 56 5.81 16.39 -3.19
CA SER A 56 5.54 16.65 -4.61
C SER A 56 4.11 17.11 -4.89
N THR A 57 3.14 16.65 -4.10
CA THR A 57 1.71 16.90 -4.35
C THR A 57 1.04 17.77 -3.30
N GLY A 58 1.66 17.94 -2.13
CA GLY A 58 1.04 18.58 -0.96
C GLY A 58 -0.05 17.73 -0.29
N ALA A 59 -0.31 16.51 -0.76
CA ALA A 59 -1.31 15.63 -0.17
C ALA A 59 -0.93 15.26 1.27
N GLU A 60 -1.88 15.31 2.20
CA GLU A 60 -1.65 14.96 3.60
C GLU A 60 -2.29 13.61 3.90
N HIS A 61 -1.51 12.65 4.40
CA HIS A 61 -1.97 11.34 4.84
C HIS A 61 -2.06 11.30 6.36
N LEU A 62 -3.11 10.67 6.89
CA LEU A 62 -3.27 10.44 8.32
C LEU A 62 -2.81 9.02 8.65
N THR A 63 -1.86 8.90 9.56
CA THR A 63 -1.39 7.61 10.07
C THR A 63 -1.80 7.48 11.52
N LEU A 64 -2.50 6.39 11.86
CA LEU A 64 -2.90 6.03 13.21
C LEU A 64 -2.05 4.87 13.67
N VAL A 65 -1.31 5.07 14.76
CA VAL A 65 -0.39 4.09 15.35
C VAL A 65 -0.90 3.70 16.73
N MET A 66 -0.93 2.40 16.99
CA MET A 66 -1.18 1.85 18.33
C MET A 66 0.02 1.01 18.76
N GLY A 67 0.41 1.15 20.03
CA GLY A 67 1.58 0.47 20.59
C GLY A 67 2.91 0.98 20.02
N ASP A 68 3.99 0.25 20.32
CA ASP A 68 5.31 0.51 19.77
C ASP A 68 5.54 -0.28 18.48
N VAL A 69 5.69 0.46 17.37
CA VAL A 69 5.91 -0.09 16.03
C VAL A 69 7.34 0.10 15.53
N SER A 70 8.17 0.83 16.29
CA SER A 70 9.56 1.12 15.95
C SER A 70 10.44 -0.12 16.01
N HIS A 71 11.50 -0.16 15.17
CA HIS A 71 12.33 -1.35 14.95
C HIS A 71 11.50 -2.63 14.68
N GLY A 72 10.28 -2.46 14.19
CA GLY A 72 9.23 -3.47 14.28
C GLY A 72 9.25 -4.42 13.10
N GLU A 73 9.40 -5.71 13.39
CA GLU A 73 9.08 -6.78 12.45
C GLU A 73 7.61 -7.19 12.62
N SER A 74 7.02 -7.67 11.52
CA SER A 74 5.67 -8.25 11.47
C SER A 74 4.57 -7.32 12.04
N VAL A 75 4.71 -6.01 11.80
CA VAL A 75 3.75 -5.00 12.29
C VAL A 75 2.42 -5.16 11.54
N LEU A 76 1.31 -5.29 12.27
CA LEU A 76 -0.01 -5.34 11.67
C LEU A 76 -0.32 -3.99 11.01
N CYS A 77 -0.58 -3.99 9.71
CA CYS A 77 -0.67 -2.76 8.92
C CYS A 77 -1.88 -2.77 7.98
N ARG A 78 -2.59 -1.64 7.91
CA ARG A 78 -3.63 -1.37 6.91
C ARG A 78 -3.28 -0.13 6.12
N LEU A 79 -3.06 -0.30 4.82
CA LEU A 79 -3.08 0.82 3.86
C LEU A 79 -4.53 1.03 3.41
N HIS A 80 -5.21 2.05 3.92
CA HIS A 80 -6.59 2.37 3.58
C HIS A 80 -6.64 3.49 2.55
N SER A 81 -7.28 3.24 1.41
CA SER A 81 -7.53 4.29 0.41
C SER A 81 -8.80 5.03 0.79
N GLU A 82 -8.71 6.36 0.87
CA GLU A 82 -9.84 7.25 1.20
C GLU A 82 -11.11 6.91 0.41
N CYS A 83 -12.24 6.82 1.12
CA CYS A 83 -13.54 6.61 0.52
C CYS A 83 -14.63 7.27 1.37
N VAL A 84 -14.91 8.55 1.15
CA VAL A 84 -15.85 9.33 1.97
C VAL A 84 -17.24 8.69 2.06
N THR A 85 -17.74 8.13 0.95
CA THR A 85 -19.06 7.51 0.90
C THR A 85 -19.16 6.28 1.80
N GLY A 86 -18.11 5.45 1.84
CA GLY A 86 -18.08 4.27 2.70
C GLY A 86 -17.68 4.60 4.13
N ASP A 87 -16.60 5.35 4.28
CA ASP A 87 -15.91 5.59 5.55
C ASP A 87 -16.69 6.54 6.47
N VAL A 88 -17.37 7.55 5.90
CA VAL A 88 -18.10 8.57 6.66
C VAL A 88 -19.60 8.35 6.62
N PHE A 89 -20.15 8.04 5.43
CA PHE A 89 -21.60 7.94 5.22
C PHE A 89 -22.15 6.51 5.29
N GLY A 90 -21.30 5.49 5.51
CA GLY A 90 -21.75 4.10 5.69
C GLY A 90 -22.38 3.49 4.44
N SER A 91 -21.99 3.94 3.24
CA SER A 91 -22.54 3.42 1.99
C SER A 91 -22.21 1.94 1.79
N TYR A 92 -23.24 1.14 1.52
CA TYR A 92 -23.11 -0.26 1.11
C TYR A 92 -22.82 -0.46 -0.38
N ARG A 93 -22.62 0.61 -1.18
CA ARG A 93 -22.15 0.46 -2.58
C ARG A 93 -20.71 -0.04 -2.68
N CYS A 94 -19.97 0.02 -1.58
CA CYS A 94 -18.62 -0.53 -1.46
C CYS A 94 -18.41 -1.10 -0.06
N ASP A 95 -17.33 -1.83 0.12
CA ASP A 95 -16.90 -2.44 1.39
C ASP A 95 -15.93 -1.57 2.20
N CYS A 96 -15.63 -0.34 1.75
CA CYS A 96 -14.58 0.49 2.34
C CYS A 96 -14.79 0.82 3.82
N GLY A 97 -16.00 1.24 4.20
CA GLY A 97 -16.29 1.60 5.60
C GLY A 97 -16.21 0.40 6.54
N GLU A 98 -16.71 -0.76 6.10
CA GLU A 98 -16.64 -2.02 6.86
C GLU A 98 -15.18 -2.50 6.98
N GLN A 99 -14.36 -2.35 5.93
CA GLN A 99 -12.93 -2.64 6.00
C GLN A 99 -12.16 -1.71 6.95
N LEU A 100 -12.50 -0.41 6.97
CA LEU A 100 -11.90 0.56 7.88
C LEU A 100 -12.21 0.20 9.34
N ASP A 101 -13.49 -0.08 9.64
CA ASP A 101 -13.92 -0.48 10.98
C ASP A 101 -13.25 -1.77 11.45
N LEU A 102 -13.21 -2.81 10.60
CA LEU A 102 -12.58 -4.08 10.95
C LEU A 102 -11.07 -3.95 11.14
N ALA A 103 -10.37 -3.19 10.29
CA ALA A 103 -8.94 -2.96 10.43
C ALA A 103 -8.61 -2.24 11.75
N MET A 104 -9.40 -1.23 12.13
CA MET A 104 -9.24 -0.53 13.40
C MET A 104 -9.46 -1.46 14.60
N ARG A 105 -10.44 -2.38 14.53
CA ARG A 105 -10.66 -3.39 15.57
C ARG A 105 -9.51 -4.39 15.68
N TYR A 106 -8.96 -4.86 14.55
CA TYR A 106 -7.83 -5.78 14.55
C TYR A 106 -6.60 -5.14 15.18
N ILE A 107 -6.28 -3.90 14.81
CA ILE A 107 -5.16 -3.15 15.42
C ILE A 107 -5.39 -2.97 16.91
N ALA A 108 -6.62 -2.61 17.33
CA ALA A 108 -6.97 -2.48 18.73
C ALA A 108 -6.81 -3.78 19.52
N ALA A 109 -7.24 -4.91 18.95
CA ALA A 109 -7.13 -6.22 19.58
C ALA A 109 -5.66 -6.69 19.70
N GLU A 110 -4.84 -6.41 18.70
CA GLU A 110 -3.39 -6.70 18.71
C GLU A 110 -2.63 -5.77 19.68
N ASN A 111 -3.19 -4.59 19.99
CA ASN A 111 -2.56 -3.51 20.76
C ASN A 111 -1.22 -3.03 20.16
N ARG A 112 -0.99 -3.33 18.88
CA ARG A 112 0.22 -2.97 18.13
C ARG A 112 -0.07 -2.98 16.63
N GLY A 113 -0.08 -1.82 15.99
CA GLY A 113 -0.31 -1.76 14.55
C GLY A 113 -0.51 -0.36 14.00
N ILE A 114 -0.66 -0.30 12.68
CA ILE A 114 -0.70 0.95 11.90
C ILE A 114 -1.88 0.93 10.95
N LEU A 115 -2.66 2.01 10.93
CA LEU A 115 -3.57 2.33 9.84
C LEU A 115 -3.10 3.60 9.13
N LEU A 116 -2.75 3.48 7.85
CA LEU A 116 -2.45 4.61 6.98
C LEU A 116 -3.70 4.95 6.15
N TYR A 117 -4.30 6.11 6.41
CA TYR A 117 -5.39 6.66 5.63
C TYR A 117 -4.83 7.55 4.50
N LEU A 118 -4.74 6.97 3.32
CA LEU A 118 -4.16 7.56 2.12
C LEU A 118 -5.17 8.47 1.43
N ARG A 119 -5.02 9.78 1.67
CA ARG A 119 -5.83 10.82 1.04
C ARG A 119 -5.43 11.06 -0.41
N GLY A 120 -6.40 11.54 -1.20
CA GLY A 120 -6.23 11.69 -2.64
C GLY A 120 -6.46 10.39 -3.42
N HIS A 121 -6.76 9.28 -2.73
CA HIS A 121 -7.09 8.00 -3.37
C HIS A 121 -8.60 7.83 -3.61
N GLU A 122 -9.41 8.84 -3.30
CA GLU A 122 -10.85 8.81 -3.52
C GLU A 122 -11.18 8.43 -4.96
N GLY A 123 -12.13 7.49 -5.12
CA GLY A 123 -12.49 6.95 -6.43
C GLY A 123 -11.36 6.21 -7.15
N ARG A 124 -10.32 5.71 -6.45
CA ARG A 124 -9.08 5.21 -7.07
C ARG A 124 -8.21 6.30 -7.69
N GLY A 125 -8.18 7.48 -7.07
CA GLY A 125 -7.35 8.61 -7.50
C GLY A 125 -8.02 9.55 -8.51
N ILE A 126 -9.23 9.23 -8.99
CA ILE A 126 -9.98 10.11 -9.89
C ILE A 126 -10.75 11.21 -9.15
N GLY A 127 -10.83 11.14 -7.82
CA GLY A 127 -11.53 12.10 -6.96
C GLY A 127 -13.03 11.84 -6.81
N LEU A 128 -13.63 12.51 -5.82
CA LEU A 128 -15.02 12.28 -5.40
C LEU A 128 -16.03 12.58 -6.52
N ALA A 129 -15.89 13.72 -7.21
CA ALA A 129 -16.83 14.14 -8.25
C ALA A 129 -16.92 13.10 -9.37
N ASN A 130 -15.78 12.58 -9.81
CA ASN A 130 -15.71 11.57 -10.86
C ASN A 130 -16.23 10.20 -10.39
N LYS A 131 -15.97 9.83 -9.13
CA LYS A 131 -16.59 8.65 -8.53
C LYS A 131 -18.13 8.72 -8.56
N ILE A 132 -18.71 9.86 -8.21
CA ILE A 132 -20.18 10.03 -8.25
C ILE A 132 -20.71 10.01 -9.70
N ARG A 133 -19.98 10.59 -10.66
CA ARG A 133 -20.32 10.46 -12.09
C ARG A 133 -20.28 9.00 -12.55
N ALA A 134 -19.26 8.24 -12.15
CA ALA A 134 -19.14 6.83 -12.47
C ALA A 134 -20.30 6.02 -11.86
N TYR A 135 -20.73 6.33 -10.63
CA TYR A 135 -21.93 5.75 -10.04
C TYR A 135 -23.20 6.02 -10.85
N ALA A 136 -23.39 7.26 -11.34
CA ALA A 136 -24.54 7.59 -12.17
C ALA A 136 -24.56 6.82 -13.49
N LEU A 137 -23.39 6.50 -14.06
CA LEU A 137 -23.27 5.62 -15.24
C LEU A 137 -23.54 4.16 -14.88
N GLN A 138 -23.08 3.69 -13.72
CA GLN A 138 -23.35 2.32 -13.27
C GLN A 138 -24.84 2.06 -13.02
N GLU A 139 -25.58 3.06 -12.56
CA GLU A 139 -27.05 3.02 -12.47
C GLU A 139 -27.73 2.85 -13.83
N GLN A 140 -27.06 3.25 -14.90
CA GLN A 140 -27.50 3.06 -16.29
C GLN A 140 -27.01 1.74 -16.89
N GLY A 141 -26.34 0.89 -16.10
CA GLY A 141 -25.92 -0.46 -16.48
C GLY A 141 -24.45 -0.62 -16.85
N TYR A 142 -23.65 0.44 -16.82
CA TYR A 142 -22.20 0.35 -17.06
C TYR A 142 -21.50 -0.40 -15.92
N ASP A 143 -20.46 -1.17 -16.24
CA ASP A 143 -19.55 -1.66 -15.19
C ASP A 143 -18.61 -0.53 -14.71
N THR A 144 -17.82 -0.77 -13.66
CA THR A 144 -16.93 0.27 -13.11
C THR A 144 -15.84 0.73 -14.10
N VAL A 145 -15.30 -0.19 -14.90
CA VAL A 145 -14.25 0.09 -15.88
C VAL A 145 -14.85 0.87 -17.05
N ASP A 146 -15.97 0.39 -17.60
CA ASP A 146 -16.63 1.03 -18.72
C ASP A 146 -17.14 2.44 -18.36
N ALA A 147 -17.61 2.63 -17.12
CA ALA A 147 -17.97 3.95 -16.62
C ALA A 147 -16.77 4.92 -16.56
N ASN A 148 -15.60 4.44 -16.10
CA ASN A 148 -14.38 5.26 -16.06
C ASN A 148 -13.88 5.60 -17.46
N LEU A 149 -13.84 4.61 -18.36
CA LEU A 149 -13.46 4.81 -19.76
C LEU A 149 -14.41 5.78 -20.47
N HIS A 150 -15.71 5.69 -20.21
CA HIS A 150 -16.70 6.64 -20.74
C HIS A 150 -16.44 8.08 -20.28
N LEU A 151 -15.92 8.26 -19.06
CA LEU A 151 -15.53 9.56 -18.52
C LEU A 151 -14.13 10.01 -18.94
N GLY A 152 -13.40 9.21 -19.75
CA GLY A 152 -12.03 9.50 -20.16
C GLY A 152 -11.02 9.41 -19.01
N LEU A 153 -11.29 8.59 -18.00
CA LEU A 153 -10.49 8.46 -16.78
C LEU A 153 -9.71 7.14 -16.77
N PRO A 154 -8.56 7.09 -16.08
CA PRO A 154 -7.86 5.84 -15.83
C PRO A 154 -8.66 4.94 -14.88
N ASP A 155 -8.46 3.62 -15.00
CA ASP A 155 -9.13 2.65 -14.14
C ASP A 155 -8.60 2.65 -12.69
N ASP A 156 -7.32 3.02 -12.52
CA ASP A 156 -6.67 3.20 -11.23
C ASP A 156 -5.51 4.19 -11.36
N ALA A 157 -5.53 5.27 -10.58
CA ALA A 157 -4.48 6.29 -10.55
C ALA A 157 -3.81 6.38 -9.17
N ARG A 158 -3.95 5.34 -8.34
CA ARG A 158 -3.40 5.33 -6.99
C ARG A 158 -1.91 4.98 -7.00
N GLU A 159 -1.16 5.73 -6.21
CA GLU A 159 0.26 5.48 -5.94
C GLU A 159 0.44 5.15 -4.46
N TYR A 160 1.33 4.21 -4.14
CA TYR A 160 1.56 3.78 -2.74
C TYR A 160 2.98 4.09 -2.24
N ASP A 161 3.79 4.80 -3.04
CA ASP A 161 5.17 5.15 -2.70
C ASP A 161 5.25 5.99 -1.42
N SER A 162 4.29 6.91 -1.22
CA SER A 162 4.19 7.69 0.02
C SER A 162 3.89 6.83 1.23
N ALA A 163 3.09 5.76 1.08
CA ALA A 163 2.80 4.83 2.16
C ALA A 163 4.06 4.07 2.60
N ALA A 164 4.87 3.62 1.64
CA ALA A 164 6.15 2.98 1.93
C ALA A 164 7.14 3.95 2.61
N ALA A 165 7.21 5.20 2.15
CA ALA A 165 8.04 6.22 2.78
C ALA A 165 7.62 6.50 4.23
N ILE A 166 6.32 6.57 4.51
CA ILE A 166 5.82 6.77 5.89
C ILE A 166 6.19 5.58 6.78
N LEU A 167 6.05 4.34 6.30
CA LEU A 167 6.43 3.15 7.07
C LEU A 167 7.92 3.14 7.43
N ARG A 168 8.80 3.58 6.52
CA ARG A 168 10.24 3.77 6.82
C ARG A 168 10.48 4.89 7.83
N ALA A 169 9.77 6.01 7.71
CA ALA A 169 9.86 7.10 8.68
C ALA A 169 9.42 6.69 10.09
N LEU A 170 8.57 5.66 10.20
CA LEU A 170 8.17 5.01 11.46
C LEU A 170 9.11 3.89 11.89
N ASP A 171 10.18 3.64 11.13
CA ASP A 171 11.17 2.57 11.34
C ASP A 171 10.54 1.15 11.40
N VAL A 172 9.54 0.92 10.53
CA VAL A 172 8.93 -0.39 10.33
C VAL A 172 9.78 -1.21 9.36
N ARG A 173 10.16 -2.43 9.77
CA ARG A 173 11.02 -3.32 8.97
C ARG A 173 10.26 -4.35 8.17
N SER A 174 9.07 -4.76 8.63
CA SER A 174 8.19 -5.65 7.88
C SER A 174 6.76 -5.58 8.40
N VAL A 175 5.80 -5.97 7.56
CA VAL A 175 4.37 -5.85 7.88
C VAL A 175 3.60 -7.16 7.68
N ARG A 176 2.55 -7.33 8.49
CA ARG A 176 1.40 -8.19 8.18
C ARG A 176 0.32 -7.31 7.57
N LEU A 177 0.07 -7.43 6.27
CA LEU A 177 -0.71 -6.46 5.53
C LEU A 177 -2.19 -6.89 5.42
N MET A 178 -3.07 -6.04 5.94
CA MET A 178 -4.52 -6.14 5.78
C MET A 178 -4.97 -5.61 4.41
N SER A 179 -4.73 -6.37 3.33
CA SER A 179 -5.06 -5.97 1.97
C SER A 179 -5.32 -7.15 1.06
N ASN A 180 -6.20 -6.95 0.08
CA ASN A 180 -6.42 -7.86 -1.04
C ASN A 180 -5.94 -7.28 -2.37
N ASN A 181 -5.42 -6.05 -2.39
CA ASN A 181 -4.93 -5.39 -3.61
C ASN A 181 -3.45 -5.74 -3.84
N PRO A 182 -3.07 -6.48 -4.90
CA PRO A 182 -1.69 -6.85 -5.23
C PRO A 182 -0.75 -5.65 -5.33
N SER A 183 -1.20 -4.54 -5.91
CA SER A 183 -0.34 -3.35 -6.09
C SER A 183 0.22 -2.82 -4.77
N LYS A 184 -0.51 -2.97 -3.66
CA LYS A 184 0.00 -2.58 -2.34
C LYS A 184 1.15 -3.48 -1.88
N PHE A 185 1.09 -4.77 -2.17
CA PHE A 185 2.16 -5.71 -1.85
C PHE A 185 3.39 -5.42 -2.70
N ASP A 186 3.18 -5.25 -4.01
CA ASP A 186 4.25 -4.98 -4.97
C ASP A 186 4.98 -3.67 -4.64
N THR A 187 4.24 -2.60 -4.31
CA THR A 187 4.86 -1.34 -3.91
C THR A 187 5.67 -1.49 -2.63
N LEU A 188 5.14 -2.14 -1.58
CA LEU A 188 5.92 -2.31 -0.34
C LEU A 188 7.19 -3.13 -0.58
N LEU A 189 7.11 -4.21 -1.37
CA LEU A 189 8.26 -5.03 -1.71
C LEU A 189 9.32 -4.25 -2.51
N LYS A 190 8.90 -3.45 -3.51
CA LYS A 190 9.79 -2.56 -4.29
C LYS A 190 10.55 -1.55 -3.42
N HIS A 191 9.99 -1.23 -2.26
CA HIS A 191 10.50 -0.24 -1.32
C HIS A 191 11.21 -0.87 -0.12
N ASP A 192 11.60 -2.14 -0.24
CA ASP A 192 12.29 -2.94 0.77
C ASP A 192 11.53 -3.07 2.10
N ILE A 193 10.20 -3.15 2.03
CA ILE A 193 9.33 -3.46 3.16
C ILE A 193 8.66 -4.81 2.92
N PRO A 194 9.25 -5.91 3.43
CA PRO A 194 8.67 -7.24 3.32
C PRO A 194 7.25 -7.31 3.90
N VAL A 195 6.35 -7.92 3.14
CA VAL A 195 5.04 -8.33 3.63
C VAL A 195 5.13 -9.79 4.06
N CYS A 196 5.24 -10.02 5.37
CA CYS A 196 5.43 -11.36 5.94
C CYS A 196 4.14 -12.20 5.92
N GLU A 197 2.99 -11.54 5.91
CA GLU A 197 1.69 -12.19 5.98
C GLU A 197 0.64 -11.32 5.29
N ARG A 198 -0.27 -11.94 4.53
CA ARG A 198 -1.52 -11.31 4.12
C ARG A 198 -2.57 -11.61 5.17
N VAL A 199 -3.13 -10.57 5.78
CA VAL A 199 -4.23 -10.68 6.74
C VAL A 199 -5.54 -10.34 6.03
N ALA A 200 -6.44 -11.32 5.91
CA ALA A 200 -7.72 -11.11 5.27
C ALA A 200 -8.66 -10.23 6.13
N LEU A 201 -9.42 -9.36 5.48
CA LEU A 201 -10.56 -8.66 6.08
C LEU A 201 -11.84 -9.29 5.53
N ALA A 202 -12.41 -10.22 6.30
CA ALA A 202 -13.64 -10.92 5.93
C ALA A 202 -14.84 -9.99 6.12
N ILE A 203 -15.27 -9.35 5.03
CA ILE A 203 -16.48 -8.53 4.98
C ILE A 203 -17.57 -9.31 4.24
N PRO A 204 -18.78 -9.46 4.81
CA PRO A 204 -19.89 -10.09 4.10
C PRO A 204 -20.26 -9.35 2.82
N VAL A 205 -20.48 -10.11 1.74
CA VAL A 205 -21.03 -9.57 0.49
C VAL A 205 -22.51 -9.22 0.72
N ARG A 206 -22.93 -8.07 0.20
CA ARG A 206 -24.31 -7.58 0.23
C ARG A 206 -24.82 -7.41 -1.19
N GLU A 207 -26.14 -7.36 -1.36
CA GLU A 207 -26.75 -7.16 -2.67
C GLU A 207 -26.26 -5.86 -3.34
N GLU A 208 -26.06 -4.80 -2.54
CA GLU A 208 -25.66 -3.48 -3.03
C GLU A 208 -24.20 -3.40 -3.51
N ASN A 209 -23.32 -4.29 -3.05
CA ASN A 209 -21.89 -4.29 -3.42
C ASN A 209 -21.44 -5.53 -4.20
N GLU A 210 -22.32 -6.51 -4.44
CA GLU A 210 -21.98 -7.75 -5.15
C GLU A 210 -21.28 -7.48 -6.49
N ARG A 211 -21.87 -6.59 -7.31
CA ARG A 211 -21.28 -6.21 -8.61
C ARG A 211 -19.89 -5.59 -8.44
N TYR A 212 -19.74 -4.69 -7.46
CA TYR A 212 -18.48 -4.01 -7.19
C TYR A 212 -17.38 -4.98 -6.74
N ILE A 213 -17.71 -5.92 -5.85
CA ILE A 213 -16.79 -6.94 -5.35
C ILE A 213 -16.39 -7.88 -6.49
N LYS A 214 -17.34 -8.30 -7.33
CA LYS A 214 -17.08 -9.12 -8.52
C LYS A 214 -16.17 -8.40 -9.52
N THR A 215 -16.37 -7.10 -9.75
CA THR A 215 -15.46 -6.32 -10.61
C THR A 215 -14.05 -6.24 -10.01
N LYS A 216 -13.91 -6.07 -8.68
CA LYS A 216 -12.60 -6.14 -7.98
C LYS A 216 -11.87 -7.46 -8.23
N GLN A 217 -12.59 -8.58 -8.14
CA GLN A 217 -12.04 -9.92 -8.42
C GLN A 217 -11.56 -10.04 -9.87
N VAL A 218 -12.47 -9.83 -10.82
CA VAL A 218 -12.25 -10.19 -12.23
C VAL A 218 -11.31 -9.21 -12.94
N ARG A 219 -11.43 -7.91 -12.66
CA ARG A 219 -10.75 -6.87 -13.45
C ARG A 219 -9.49 -6.34 -12.78
N PHE A 220 -9.42 -6.39 -11.44
CA PHE A 220 -8.32 -5.79 -10.68
C PHE A 220 -7.41 -6.80 -9.99
N GLY A 221 -7.65 -8.11 -10.20
CA GLY A 221 -6.80 -9.18 -9.69
C GLY A 221 -6.72 -9.24 -8.17
N HIS A 222 -7.71 -8.67 -7.47
CA HIS A 222 -7.71 -8.68 -6.01
C HIS A 222 -7.79 -10.13 -5.50
N TYR A 223 -7.00 -10.44 -4.47
CA TYR A 223 -7.07 -11.74 -3.80
C TYR A 223 -8.40 -11.84 -3.05
N PHE A 224 -9.18 -12.88 -3.34
CA PHE A 224 -10.30 -13.25 -2.50
C PHE A 224 -10.10 -14.70 -2.14
N ASP A 225 -10.00 -14.98 -0.85
CA ASP A 225 -10.24 -16.34 -0.39
C ASP A 225 -11.74 -16.56 -0.51
N GLU A 226 -12.17 -17.67 -1.10
CA GLU A 226 -13.57 -18.07 -1.08
C GLU A 226 -13.94 -18.19 0.41
N ASN A 227 -14.83 -17.30 0.87
CA ASN A 227 -15.40 -17.41 2.21
C ASN A 227 -16.35 -18.61 2.19
N GLU A 228 -15.83 -19.83 2.39
CA GLU A 228 -16.60 -20.96 2.92
C GLU A 228 -16.65 -20.91 4.45
#